data_AF-A0A3D1AYK9-F1
#
_entry.id   AF-A0A3D1AYK9-F1
#
_cell.length_a   1.000
_cell.length_b   1.000
_cell.length_c   1.000
_cell.angle_alpha   90.00
_cell.angle_beta   90.00
_cell.angle_gamma   90.00
#
_symmetry.space_group_name_H-M   'P 1'
#
loop_
_entity.id
_entity.type
_entity.pdbx_description
1 polymer ?
#
loop_
_entity_poly.entity_id
_entity_poly.type
_entity_poly.pdbx_seq_one_letter_code
_entity_poly.pdbx_strand_id
1 'polypeptide(L)'
;MRKRSALFSVANLLLAAATVNVPTLRADQTVACRPSGPSRTVCRIDEPNVRQQLTPYRQVTFHAGDRVIVNAGGCVQTGGHGATWKRYVNPSGPDSNRLYWGTISIPGATQGVVRVSSVLGRQLTVPAGLPDSDLYLGLGYVDDGYGDNGYNDHDDGTENQCKGSVNAFVILTIDHQPGTTAGCGGTTGNNPLDMVWSDCDPNGYPKNPQWRYQVTHNGQVPPAPPTLCPSLLHGNPCTAWTVTTDSGTLCGPHVNWFAATYNGLVSWEEKSDVGTDDDYNYRFFTPRDAGVVAHPDGTINGIEIEFDSDETIDHFSSPLWTQFHHLVDNNNSAAQTQVKTRTAVVMGLVGLDCGHPSCSSELHPAYGMAVNVDNSNLADDRWTVFARNWGDEGFCSSDQHYLPTNNVKLMIPWLAGATSVTVGPDTQFYVFTNSDSSATASSPQITYAANQGVLLDFNLPAPSAQVGIEGEVHLQWTLAGGARTTTRILRPALPLAIIHPNRAEPEKDKPEMRVSGLVKQMTAPQLQMLRTRLQAASVARVGINRPRLALRSSARVAALPQPPRLAKPLATQAVRDPRMVRKHEALRTSLCETYKNAVPGYPSACTAAPAH
;
A
#
# COMPACT_ATOMS: atom_id res chain seq x y z
N MET A 1 6.20 -78.66 5.22
CA MET A 1 6.12 -77.46 4.36
C MET A 1 5.28 -76.40 5.06
N ARG A 2 5.91 -75.36 5.61
CA ARG A 2 5.29 -74.20 6.25
C ARG A 2 5.55 -72.99 5.33
N LYS A 3 4.52 -72.19 5.00
CA LYS A 3 4.66 -70.87 4.33
C LYS A 3 4.06 -69.83 5.29
N ARG A 4 4.90 -69.20 6.13
CA ARG A 4 5.57 -67.89 5.95
C ARG A 4 4.59 -66.71 6.00
N SER A 5 4.46 -66.18 7.21
CA SER A 5 3.98 -64.83 7.53
C SER A 5 5.01 -63.79 7.07
N ALA A 6 4.57 -62.69 6.50
CA ALA A 6 5.39 -61.50 6.25
C ALA A 6 4.69 -60.29 6.89
N LEU A 7 5.31 -59.74 7.93
CA LEU A 7 5.02 -58.41 8.45
C LEU A 7 5.50 -57.37 7.43
N PHE A 8 4.67 -56.37 7.13
CA PHE A 8 5.12 -55.12 6.54
C PHE A 8 5.17 -54.05 7.64
N SER A 9 6.37 -53.59 7.94
CA SER A 9 6.63 -52.47 8.84
C SER A 9 6.27 -51.15 8.16
N VAL A 10 5.51 -50.32 8.86
CA VAL A 10 5.23 -48.92 8.51
C VAL A 10 6.49 -48.09 8.81
N ALA A 11 7.09 -47.49 7.78
CA ALA A 11 8.11 -46.47 7.95
C ALA A 11 7.43 -45.09 7.86
N ASN A 12 7.27 -44.43 9.00
CA ASN A 12 6.92 -43.02 9.07
C ASN A 12 8.12 -42.19 8.59
N LEU A 13 7.98 -41.56 7.42
CA LEU A 13 8.89 -40.48 7.00
C LEU A 13 8.47 -39.21 7.75
N LEU A 14 9.19 -38.89 8.83
CA LEU A 14 9.13 -37.58 9.47
C LEU A 14 9.77 -36.55 8.52
N LEU A 15 8.96 -35.80 7.78
CA LEU A 15 9.40 -34.53 7.20
C LEU A 15 9.61 -33.54 8.36
N ALA A 16 10.85 -33.33 8.74
CA ALA A 16 11.22 -32.23 9.62
C ALA A 16 10.91 -30.91 8.90
N ALA A 17 9.83 -30.24 9.33
CA ALA A 17 9.58 -28.86 8.96
C ALA A 17 10.75 -28.01 9.49
N ALA A 18 11.59 -27.51 8.58
CA ALA A 18 12.56 -26.48 8.91
C ALA A 18 11.78 -25.22 9.29
N THR A 19 11.63 -24.99 10.60
CA THR A 19 11.17 -23.73 11.14
C THR A 19 12.19 -22.66 10.76
N VAL A 20 11.82 -21.79 9.83
CA VAL A 20 12.52 -20.51 9.66
C VAL A 20 12.18 -19.69 10.90
N ASN A 21 13.01 -19.82 11.93
CA ASN A 21 12.99 -18.91 13.07
C ASN A 21 13.35 -17.53 12.54
N VAL A 22 12.35 -16.66 12.34
CA VAL A 22 12.58 -15.23 12.29
C VAL A 22 12.95 -14.83 13.72
N PRO A 23 14.20 -14.44 14.02
CA PRO A 23 14.58 -14.11 15.37
C PRO A 23 13.85 -12.83 15.77
N THR A 24 12.87 -12.97 16.67
CA THR A 24 12.30 -11.86 17.44
C THR A 24 13.44 -11.22 18.23
N LEU A 25 13.64 -9.91 18.04
CA LEU A 25 14.53 -9.08 18.85
C LEU A 25 14.21 -9.32 20.35
N ARG A 26 15.22 -9.69 21.15
CA ARG A 26 15.07 -9.88 22.60
C ARG A 26 14.90 -8.54 23.33
N ALA A 27 14.38 -8.63 24.56
CA ALA A 27 14.07 -7.52 25.45
C ALA A 27 15.25 -6.60 25.85
N ASP A 28 16.51 -6.99 25.60
CA ASP A 28 17.71 -6.23 26.00
C ASP A 28 18.37 -5.45 24.85
N GLN A 29 18.01 -5.72 23.59
CA GLN A 29 18.51 -4.99 22.44
C GLN A 29 17.72 -3.69 22.24
N THR A 30 18.40 -2.55 22.18
CA THR A 30 17.75 -1.26 21.93
C THR A 30 18.28 -0.59 20.66
N VAL A 31 17.36 -0.05 19.86
CA VAL A 31 17.68 0.69 18.63
C VAL A 31 17.03 2.05 18.72
N ALA A 32 17.83 3.11 18.72
CA ALA A 32 17.36 4.49 18.82
C ALA A 32 18.00 5.35 17.73
N CYS A 33 17.19 5.76 16.74
CA CYS A 33 17.57 6.75 15.74
C CYS A 33 16.94 8.11 16.08
N ARG A 34 17.77 9.15 16.15
CA ARG A 34 17.34 10.51 16.48
C ARG A 34 17.84 11.49 15.41
N PRO A 35 16.97 12.37 14.89
CA PRO A 35 17.43 13.50 14.09
C PRO A 35 18.39 14.39 14.88
N SER A 36 19.44 14.86 14.24
CA SER A 36 20.45 15.78 14.80
C SER A 36 20.65 16.95 13.85
N GLY A 37 19.62 17.77 13.70
CA GLY A 37 19.54 18.83 12.68
C GLY A 37 18.79 18.38 11.43
N PRO A 38 18.68 19.26 10.41
CA PRO A 38 17.81 19.02 9.26
C PRO A 38 18.34 17.99 8.27
N SER A 39 19.63 17.64 8.32
CA SER A 39 20.28 16.75 7.35
C SER A 39 21.16 15.68 7.98
N ARG A 40 20.87 15.30 9.22
CA ARG A 40 21.68 14.34 9.96
C ARG A 40 20.82 13.49 10.87
N THR A 41 21.05 12.18 10.84
CA THR A 41 20.45 11.21 11.76
C THR A 41 21.56 10.52 12.54
N VAL A 42 21.36 10.36 13.85
CA VAL A 42 22.26 9.59 14.71
C VAL A 42 21.52 8.37 15.23
N CYS A 43 21.97 7.19 14.86
CA CYS A 43 21.42 5.92 15.32
C CYS A 43 22.37 5.28 16.33
N ARG A 44 21.85 4.88 17.49
CA ARG A 44 22.55 4.08 18.49
C ARG A 44 21.87 2.72 18.61
N ILE A 45 22.67 1.66 18.54
CA ILE A 45 22.29 0.28 18.75
C ILE A 45 23.07 -0.19 19.97
N ASP A 46 22.38 -0.51 21.05
CA ASP A 46 22.98 -1.18 22.21
C ASP A 46 22.63 -2.66 22.16
N GLU A 47 23.62 -3.49 22.49
CA GLU A 47 23.53 -4.96 22.48
C GLU A 47 23.10 -5.55 21.11
N PRO A 48 23.88 -5.29 20.03
CA PRO A 48 23.58 -5.86 18.72
C PRO A 48 23.48 -7.39 18.76
N ASN A 49 22.69 -8.00 17.87
CA ASN A 49 22.48 -9.44 17.91
C ASN A 49 23.78 -10.18 17.51
N VAL A 50 24.37 -10.86 18.50
CA VAL A 50 25.63 -11.62 18.38
C VAL A 50 25.44 -13.12 18.14
N ARG A 51 24.19 -13.59 17.96
CA ARG A 51 23.84 -15.00 17.79
C ARG A 51 23.73 -15.45 16.34
N GLN A 52 24.20 -14.62 15.41
CA GLN A 52 24.24 -14.93 13.99
C GLN A 52 25.19 -13.97 13.25
N GLN A 53 25.59 -14.38 12.05
CA GLN A 53 26.55 -13.64 11.22
C GLN A 53 25.99 -12.29 10.71
N LEU A 54 24.68 -12.19 10.53
CA LEU A 54 24.01 -10.99 10.04
C LEU A 54 22.55 -10.94 10.50
N THR A 55 22.13 -9.81 11.03
CA THR A 55 20.75 -9.47 11.42
C THR A 55 20.37 -8.17 10.71
N PRO A 56 19.20 -8.10 10.03
CA PRO A 56 18.72 -6.86 9.42
C PRO A 56 18.11 -5.91 10.46
N TYR A 57 18.54 -4.64 10.45
CA TYR A 57 18.07 -3.55 11.31
C TYR A 57 17.26 -2.57 10.46
N ARG A 58 16.02 -2.95 10.11
CA ARG A 58 15.14 -2.15 9.22
C ARG A 58 14.74 -0.79 9.79
N GLN A 59 14.99 -0.55 11.08
CA GLN A 59 14.80 0.75 11.73
C GLN A 59 15.93 1.75 11.42
N VAL A 60 17.08 1.27 10.94
CA VAL A 60 18.22 2.09 10.52
C VAL A 60 18.27 2.05 8.99
N THR A 61 17.59 3.00 8.37
CA THR A 61 17.54 3.15 6.91
C THR A 61 18.57 4.15 6.42
N PHE A 62 19.03 3.96 5.19
CA PHE A 62 19.89 4.89 4.48
C PHE A 62 19.18 5.37 3.22
N HIS A 63 19.63 6.50 2.70
CA HIS A 63 19.24 7.01 1.39
C HIS A 63 20.43 6.95 0.45
N ALA A 64 20.12 6.82 -0.84
CA ALA A 64 21.11 6.99 -1.89
C ALA A 64 21.86 8.33 -1.74
N GLY A 65 23.19 8.28 -1.65
CA GLY A 65 24.06 9.44 -1.45
C GLY A 65 24.42 9.75 0.01
N ASP A 66 23.81 9.08 1.00
CA ASP A 66 24.14 9.30 2.42
C ASP A 66 25.63 9.08 2.70
N ARG A 67 26.18 9.94 3.57
CA ARG A 67 27.53 9.76 4.13
C ARG A 67 27.40 9.20 5.53
N VAL A 68 28.01 8.04 5.76
CA VAL A 68 27.86 7.29 7.01
C VAL A 68 29.20 7.20 7.72
N ILE A 69 29.25 7.61 8.98
CA ILE A 69 30.37 7.38 9.89
C ILE A 69 29.94 6.37 10.95
N VAL A 70 30.70 5.29 11.08
CA VAL A 70 30.45 4.22 12.05
C VAL A 70 31.40 4.36 13.23
N ASN A 71 30.86 4.35 14.43
CA ASN A 71 31.58 4.17 15.69
C ASN A 71 31.01 2.94 16.41
N ALA A 72 31.84 2.16 17.07
CA ALA A 72 31.41 0.99 17.83
C ALA A 72 32.41 0.69 18.93
N GLY A 73 31.95 -0.04 19.95
CA GLY A 73 32.77 -0.41 21.08
C GLY A 73 32.08 -1.44 21.97
N GLY A 74 32.60 -1.58 23.18
CA GLY A 74 32.10 -2.51 24.19
C GLY A 74 32.48 -3.97 23.95
N CYS A 75 31.91 -4.85 24.76
CA CYS A 75 32.20 -6.27 24.78
C CYS A 75 30.96 -7.14 24.65
N VAL A 76 31.20 -8.39 24.28
CA VAL A 76 30.18 -9.44 24.11
C VAL A 76 30.67 -10.73 24.76
N GLN A 77 29.74 -11.57 25.16
CA GLN A 77 30.01 -12.94 25.61
C GLN A 77 30.03 -13.89 24.41
N THR A 78 31.08 -14.70 24.27
CA THR A 78 31.25 -15.73 23.23
C THR A 78 31.07 -17.15 23.79
N GLY A 79 30.64 -17.28 25.04
CA GLY A 79 30.40 -18.56 25.71
C GLY A 79 31.66 -19.40 26.00
N GLY A 80 31.45 -20.66 26.37
CA GLY A 80 32.52 -21.60 26.77
C GLY A 80 32.99 -21.51 28.23
N HIS A 81 34.21 -22.01 28.50
CA HIS A 81 34.84 -22.03 29.82
C HIS A 81 35.98 -21.01 29.92
N GLY A 82 36.15 -20.39 31.10
CA GLY A 82 37.22 -19.44 31.36
C GLY A 82 36.78 -17.99 31.14
N ALA A 83 37.64 -17.17 30.53
CA ALA A 83 37.32 -15.78 30.22
C ALA A 83 36.63 -15.69 28.85
N THR A 84 35.32 -15.53 28.88
CA THR A 84 34.38 -15.69 27.76
C THR A 84 34.00 -14.37 27.10
N TRP A 85 34.42 -13.23 27.66
CA TRP A 85 34.11 -11.93 27.10
C TRP A 85 35.21 -11.42 26.15
N LYS A 86 34.78 -10.85 25.02
CA LYS A 86 35.65 -10.33 23.96
C LYS A 86 35.20 -8.94 23.52
N ARG A 87 36.16 -8.09 23.13
CA ARG A 87 35.83 -6.79 22.51
C ARG A 87 35.07 -7.01 21.21
N TYR A 88 33.97 -6.30 21.02
CA TYR A 88 33.13 -6.42 19.83
C TYR A 88 33.89 -6.04 18.54
N VAL A 89 34.76 -5.04 18.62
CA VAL A 89 35.44 -4.45 17.46
C VAL A 89 36.78 -5.16 17.15
N ASN A 90 37.64 -5.23 18.16
CA ASN A 90 39.03 -5.66 18.07
C ASN A 90 39.36 -6.62 19.22
N PRO A 91 38.79 -7.84 19.19
CA PRO A 91 39.11 -8.89 20.15
C PRO A 91 40.61 -9.21 20.16
N SER A 92 41.10 -9.72 21.28
CA SER A 92 42.45 -10.30 21.40
C SER A 92 42.40 -11.72 21.98
N GLY A 93 43.54 -12.41 21.90
CA GLY A 93 43.69 -13.81 22.32
C GLY A 93 43.59 -14.82 21.17
N PRO A 94 43.53 -16.12 21.51
CA PRO A 94 43.43 -17.20 20.53
C PRO A 94 42.28 -16.99 19.53
N ASP A 95 42.52 -17.37 18.27
CA ASP A 95 41.57 -17.31 17.16
C ASP A 95 40.99 -15.93 16.81
N SER A 96 41.38 -14.85 17.50
CA SER A 96 40.95 -13.47 17.24
C SER A 96 41.41 -12.88 15.90
N ASN A 97 42.15 -13.66 15.11
CA ASN A 97 42.49 -13.41 13.71
C ASN A 97 41.49 -14.04 12.71
N ARG A 98 40.60 -14.95 13.15
CA ARG A 98 39.53 -15.60 12.36
C ARG A 98 38.12 -15.59 13.00
N LEU A 99 37.98 -15.37 14.30
CA LEU A 99 36.71 -15.38 15.07
C LEU A 99 36.60 -14.23 16.10
N TYR A 100 35.40 -14.04 16.66
CA TYR A 100 35.04 -13.19 17.81
C TYR A 100 34.93 -11.69 17.55
N TRP A 101 34.39 -11.28 16.40
CA TRP A 101 34.19 -9.85 16.09
C TRP A 101 32.84 -9.54 15.46
N GLY A 102 32.42 -8.30 15.64
CA GLY A 102 31.24 -7.73 15.02
C GLY A 102 31.36 -7.63 13.51
N THR A 103 30.24 -7.85 12.83
CA THR A 103 30.06 -7.65 11.39
C THR A 103 29.12 -6.49 11.10
N ILE A 104 29.29 -5.87 9.94
CA ILE A 104 28.43 -4.80 9.44
C ILE A 104 28.25 -4.94 7.93
N SER A 105 27.05 -4.63 7.47
CA SER A 105 26.70 -4.47 6.06
C SER A 105 25.90 -3.19 5.89
N ILE A 106 26.39 -2.31 5.03
CA ILE A 106 25.69 -1.13 4.53
C ILE A 106 25.57 -1.31 3.01
N PRO A 107 24.36 -1.54 2.47
CA PRO A 107 24.16 -1.82 1.06
C PRO A 107 24.83 -0.79 0.15
N GLY A 108 25.64 -1.29 -0.80
CA GLY A 108 26.41 -0.46 -1.74
C GLY A 108 27.62 0.27 -1.14
N ALA A 109 27.65 0.58 0.15
CA ALA A 109 28.76 1.27 0.81
C ALA A 109 29.83 0.33 1.41
N THR A 110 29.49 -0.96 1.55
CA THR A 110 30.38 -2.04 2.00
C THR A 110 30.38 -3.17 0.97
N GLN A 111 31.47 -3.94 0.89
CA GLN A 111 31.57 -5.12 0.02
C GLN A 111 30.88 -6.33 0.68
N GLY A 112 29.55 -6.28 0.79
CA GLY A 112 28.77 -7.27 1.52
C GLY A 112 28.99 -7.17 3.04
N VAL A 113 29.03 -8.33 3.71
CA VAL A 113 29.25 -8.39 5.17
C VAL A 113 30.74 -8.28 5.47
N VAL A 114 31.15 -7.22 6.17
CA VAL A 114 32.55 -6.95 6.53
C VAL A 114 32.73 -6.85 8.05
N ARG A 115 33.97 -6.93 8.53
CA ARG A 115 34.30 -6.71 9.95
C ARG A 115 34.07 -5.26 10.33
N VAL A 116 33.42 -4.98 11.48
CA VAL A 116 33.15 -3.62 11.96
C VAL A 116 34.41 -2.75 12.03
N SER A 117 35.54 -3.31 12.49
CA SER A 117 36.81 -2.58 12.56
C SER A 117 37.34 -2.07 11.22
N SER A 118 36.90 -2.65 10.09
CA SER A 118 37.31 -2.19 8.75
C SER A 118 36.67 -0.88 8.29
N VAL A 119 35.58 -0.48 8.95
CA VAL A 119 34.80 0.73 8.61
C VAL A 119 34.80 1.80 9.71
N LEU A 120 35.35 1.50 10.88
CA LEU A 120 35.34 2.44 12.01
C LEU A 120 36.02 3.77 11.68
N GLY A 121 35.31 4.86 11.99
CA GLY A 121 35.77 6.23 11.75
C GLY A 121 35.92 6.61 10.29
N ARG A 122 35.65 5.70 9.34
CA ARG A 122 35.69 6.00 7.90
C ARG A 122 34.36 6.61 7.49
N GLN A 123 34.43 7.59 6.59
CA GLN A 123 33.25 8.09 5.91
C GLN A 123 32.92 7.13 4.75
N LEU A 124 31.84 6.38 4.90
CA LEU A 124 31.27 5.55 3.86
C LEU A 124 30.27 6.38 3.05
N THR A 125 30.05 6.03 1.78
CA THR A 125 29.06 6.69 0.92
C THR A 125 28.13 5.64 0.34
N VAL A 126 26.83 5.82 0.55
CA VAL A 126 25.81 4.97 -0.07
C VAL A 126 25.67 5.40 -1.53
N PRO A 127 25.83 4.47 -2.50
CA PRO A 127 25.76 4.82 -3.92
C PRO A 127 24.43 5.46 -4.32
N ALA A 128 24.48 6.33 -5.33
CA ALA A 128 23.27 6.84 -5.97
C ALA A 128 22.55 5.72 -6.75
N GLY A 129 21.22 5.83 -6.89
CA GLY A 129 20.43 4.96 -7.78
C GLY A 129 20.02 3.60 -7.21
N LEU A 130 20.27 3.34 -5.92
CA LEU A 130 19.70 2.18 -5.22
C LEU A 130 18.32 2.53 -4.63
N PRO A 131 17.33 1.61 -4.69
CA PRO A 131 16.02 1.85 -4.08
C PRO A 131 16.12 1.84 -2.55
N ASP A 132 15.63 2.91 -1.91
CA ASP A 132 15.70 3.08 -0.45
C ASP A 132 15.04 1.93 0.34
N SER A 133 14.09 1.20 -0.24
CA SER A 133 13.42 0.04 0.38
C SER A 133 14.38 -1.08 0.80
N ASP A 134 15.53 -1.18 0.12
CA ASP A 134 16.56 -2.20 0.39
C ASP A 134 17.78 -1.62 1.13
N LEU A 135 17.80 -0.31 1.42
CA LEU A 135 18.90 0.38 2.06
C LEU A 135 18.73 0.42 3.58
N TYR A 136 19.06 -0.69 4.25
CA TYR A 136 19.05 -0.77 5.72
C TYR A 136 20.32 -1.42 6.27
N LEU A 137 20.61 -1.12 7.53
CA LEU A 137 21.78 -1.66 8.23
C LEU A 137 21.66 -3.17 8.45
N GLY A 138 22.75 -3.89 8.25
CA GLY A 138 22.95 -5.23 8.80
C GLY A 138 24.07 -5.22 9.84
N LEU A 139 23.86 -5.86 11.00
CA LEU A 139 24.90 -6.12 11.99
C LEU A 139 24.88 -7.58 12.43
N GLY A 140 26.00 -8.11 12.88
CA GLY A 140 26.07 -9.46 13.43
C GLY A 140 27.40 -9.72 14.13
N TYR A 141 27.78 -11.00 14.19
CA TYR A 141 29.00 -11.45 14.87
C TYR A 141 29.57 -12.72 14.22
N VAL A 142 30.89 -12.83 14.16
CA VAL A 142 31.60 -14.04 13.71
C VAL A 142 32.02 -14.84 14.92
N ASP A 143 31.60 -16.10 14.97
CA ASP A 143 31.89 -17.04 16.04
C ASP A 143 31.95 -18.48 15.50
N ASP A 144 32.47 -19.43 16.28
CA ASP A 144 32.43 -20.87 15.99
C ASP A 144 31.16 -21.56 16.53
N GLY A 145 30.43 -20.90 17.42
CA GLY A 145 29.12 -21.26 17.91
C GLY A 145 28.30 -20.03 18.31
N TYR A 146 26.97 -20.10 18.17
CA TYR A 146 26.09 -18.95 18.48
C TYR A 146 25.15 -19.19 19.66
N GLY A 147 25.03 -20.43 20.14
CA GLY A 147 24.02 -20.82 21.12
C GLY A 147 24.25 -20.19 22.50
N ASP A 148 25.50 -19.92 22.83
CA ASP A 148 26.00 -19.37 24.09
C ASP A 148 26.45 -17.91 23.99
N ASN A 149 26.22 -17.26 22.85
CA ASN A 149 26.53 -15.84 22.68
C ASN A 149 25.49 -14.96 23.39
N GLY A 150 25.96 -13.84 23.95
CA GLY A 150 25.08 -12.90 24.63
C GLY A 150 25.78 -11.78 25.38
N TYR A 151 25.09 -11.31 26.42
CA TYR A 151 25.43 -10.14 27.23
C TYR A 151 25.26 -10.41 28.73
N ASN A 152 25.29 -11.69 29.14
CA ASN A 152 25.10 -12.10 30.53
C ASN A 152 26.42 -12.51 31.18
N ASP A 153 26.48 -12.52 32.52
CA ASP A 153 27.59 -13.08 33.30
C ASP A 153 28.97 -12.47 32.91
N HIS A 154 29.07 -11.15 32.98
CA HIS A 154 30.23 -10.37 32.54
C HIS A 154 31.53 -10.77 33.25
N ASP A 155 32.55 -11.17 32.48
CA ASP A 155 33.93 -11.38 32.95
C ASP A 155 34.92 -10.41 32.29
N ASP A 156 36.16 -10.32 32.80
CA ASP A 156 37.17 -9.36 32.32
C ASP A 156 37.69 -9.67 30.90
N GLY A 157 37.35 -10.83 30.34
CA GLY A 157 37.82 -11.31 29.06
C GLY A 157 39.29 -11.73 29.08
N THR A 158 39.70 -12.49 28.05
CA THR A 158 41.11 -12.85 27.88
C THR A 158 41.96 -11.57 27.84
N GLU A 159 43.07 -11.53 28.57
CA GLU A 159 43.96 -10.36 28.69
C GLU A 159 43.30 -9.11 29.31
N ASN A 160 42.23 -9.27 30.10
CA ASN A 160 41.46 -8.17 30.68
C ASN A 160 40.87 -7.21 29.64
N GLN A 161 40.62 -7.68 28.40
CA GLN A 161 40.18 -6.83 27.30
C GLN A 161 38.79 -6.21 27.49
N CYS A 162 38.01 -6.72 28.44
CA CYS A 162 36.66 -6.25 28.79
C CYS A 162 36.55 -5.71 30.20
N LYS A 163 37.66 -5.61 30.94
CA LYS A 163 37.66 -5.06 32.30
C LYS A 163 37.17 -3.62 32.33
N GLY A 164 36.08 -3.38 33.08
CA GLY A 164 35.45 -2.05 33.19
C GLY A 164 34.84 -1.54 31.87
N SER A 165 34.63 -2.42 30.89
CA SER A 165 33.98 -2.11 29.63
C SER A 165 32.46 -2.11 29.78
N VAL A 166 31.78 -1.63 28.75
CA VAL A 166 30.32 -1.72 28.62
C VAL A 166 29.95 -2.83 27.63
N ASN A 167 28.67 -3.23 27.62
CA ASN A 167 28.14 -4.09 26.57
C ASN A 167 28.31 -3.44 25.20
N ALA A 168 28.40 -4.28 24.16
CA ALA A 168 28.66 -3.81 22.82
C ALA A 168 27.62 -2.81 22.33
N PHE A 169 28.10 -1.83 21.56
CA PHE A 169 27.25 -0.82 20.95
C PHE A 169 27.78 -0.43 19.56
N VAL A 170 26.87 0.05 18.72
CA VAL A 170 27.17 0.67 17.42
C VAL A 170 26.46 2.00 17.32
N ILE A 171 27.17 3.04 16.91
CA ILE A 171 26.66 4.39 16.66
C ILE A 171 26.93 4.72 15.20
N LEU A 172 25.88 5.07 14.45
CA LEU A 172 25.98 5.58 13.10
C LEU A 172 25.63 7.06 13.11
N THR A 173 26.50 7.88 12.52
CA THR A 173 26.17 9.23 12.09
C THR A 173 25.92 9.21 10.60
N ILE A 174 24.70 9.55 10.20
CA ILE A 174 24.24 9.52 8.81
C ILE A 174 24.00 10.97 8.39
N ASP A 175 24.85 11.48 7.51
CA ASP A 175 24.73 12.78 6.88
C ASP A 175 24.01 12.65 5.54
N HIS A 176 22.79 13.15 5.51
CA HIS A 176 21.93 13.20 4.33
C HIS A 176 22.40 14.36 3.42
N GLN A 177 22.66 14.09 2.14
CA GLN A 177 23.12 15.14 1.21
C GLN A 177 22.11 16.29 1.07
N PRO A 178 22.54 17.55 0.90
CA PRO A 178 21.62 18.66 0.62
C PRO A 178 20.79 18.36 -0.63
N GLY A 179 19.46 18.39 -0.50
CA GLY A 179 18.54 17.88 -1.52
C GLY A 179 18.08 16.44 -1.30
N THR A 180 18.48 15.79 -0.20
CA THR A 180 17.92 14.53 0.33
C THR A 180 17.12 14.70 1.63
N THR A 181 17.08 15.91 2.17
CA THR A 181 16.24 16.29 3.34
C THR A 181 15.14 17.29 3.05
N ALA A 182 14.82 17.52 1.78
CA ALA A 182 13.50 18.02 1.46
C ALA A 182 12.51 16.89 1.78
N GLY A 183 11.52 17.15 2.63
CA GLY A 183 10.40 16.25 2.88
C GLY A 183 9.83 15.70 1.57
N CYS A 184 9.17 14.55 1.64
CA CYS A 184 8.72 13.87 0.44
C CYS A 184 7.84 14.79 -0.40
N GLY A 185 8.35 15.25 -1.54
CA GLY A 185 7.76 16.35 -2.30
C GLY A 185 8.42 16.42 -3.66
N GLY A 186 7.64 16.75 -4.68
CA GLY A 186 8.12 16.66 -6.05
C GLY A 186 7.09 17.13 -7.06
N THR A 187 7.48 16.99 -8.32
CA THR A 187 6.61 17.24 -9.45
C THR A 187 6.99 16.34 -10.61
N THR A 188 6.01 16.00 -11.45
CA THR A 188 6.28 15.31 -12.73
C THR A 188 6.77 16.25 -13.82
N GLY A 189 6.61 17.57 -13.67
CA GLY A 189 7.10 18.55 -14.64
C GLY A 189 6.54 19.96 -14.42
N ASN A 190 6.41 20.73 -15.49
CA ASN A 190 5.96 22.12 -15.46
C ASN A 190 4.75 22.38 -16.37
N ASN A 191 4.20 21.36 -17.01
CA ASN A 191 3.02 21.46 -17.86
C ASN A 191 1.74 21.45 -17.00
N PRO A 192 0.60 21.90 -17.54
CA PRO A 192 -0.61 22.11 -16.72
C PRO A 192 -1.15 20.85 -16.04
N LEU A 193 -1.02 19.69 -16.69
CA LEU A 193 -1.43 18.38 -16.17
C LEU A 193 -0.26 17.58 -15.58
N ASP A 194 0.86 18.21 -15.26
CA ASP A 194 1.84 17.61 -14.37
C ASP A 194 1.34 17.67 -12.93
N MET A 195 1.60 16.64 -12.15
CA MET A 195 1.29 16.62 -10.73
C MET A 195 2.39 17.26 -9.88
N VAL A 196 1.99 17.88 -8.76
CA VAL A 196 2.84 18.50 -7.75
C VAL A 196 2.41 18.02 -6.37
N TRP A 197 3.36 17.64 -5.51
CA TRP A 197 3.08 17.22 -4.14
C TRP A 197 4.15 17.74 -3.18
N SER A 198 3.77 17.87 -1.90
CA SER A 198 4.64 18.30 -0.81
C SER A 198 4.77 17.28 0.31
N ASP A 199 4.02 16.18 0.22
CA ASP A 199 4.06 15.06 1.16
C ASP A 199 3.90 13.73 0.39
N CYS A 200 4.28 12.62 1.02
CA CYS A 200 4.04 11.27 0.51
C CYS A 200 3.41 10.38 1.56
N ASP A 201 2.85 9.28 1.10
CA ASP A 201 2.32 8.24 1.95
C ASP A 201 3.44 7.32 2.48
N PRO A 202 3.14 6.39 3.40
CA PRO A 202 4.14 5.47 3.94
C PRO A 202 4.78 4.52 2.92
N ASN A 203 4.25 4.43 1.70
CA ASN A 203 4.82 3.67 0.58
C ASN A 203 5.77 4.52 -0.27
N GLY A 204 5.81 5.84 -0.05
CA GLY A 204 6.58 6.81 -0.84
C GLY A 204 5.81 7.41 -2.01
N TYR A 205 4.55 7.03 -2.23
CA TYR A 205 3.72 7.60 -3.29
C TYR A 205 3.27 9.01 -2.92
N PRO A 206 3.09 9.91 -3.91
CA PRO A 206 2.59 11.26 -3.67
C PRO A 206 1.28 11.24 -2.86
N LYS A 207 1.21 12.11 -1.85
CA LYS A 207 0.03 12.25 -1.00
C LYS A 207 -0.70 13.55 -1.29
N ASN A 208 -1.99 13.44 -1.61
CA ASN A 208 -2.83 14.53 -2.11
C ASN A 208 -2.11 15.39 -3.18
N PRO A 209 -1.54 14.77 -4.25
CA PRO A 209 -0.93 15.56 -5.31
C PRO A 209 -1.98 16.47 -5.97
N GLN A 210 -1.56 17.66 -6.38
CA GLN A 210 -2.36 18.63 -7.10
C GLN A 210 -1.90 18.69 -8.55
N TRP A 211 -2.79 19.03 -9.49
CA TRP A 211 -2.35 19.41 -10.82
C TRP A 211 -1.52 20.70 -10.73
N ARG A 212 -0.49 20.83 -11.56
CA ARG A 212 0.39 22.00 -11.63
C ARG A 212 -0.42 23.25 -11.89
N TYR A 213 -1.43 23.15 -12.76
CA TYR A 213 -2.38 24.23 -13.01
C TYR A 213 -3.06 24.73 -11.73
N GLN A 214 -3.47 23.84 -10.82
CA GLN A 214 -4.06 24.23 -9.53
C GLN A 214 -3.05 25.02 -8.71
N VAL A 215 -1.79 24.56 -8.63
CA VAL A 215 -0.74 25.22 -7.86
C VAL A 215 -0.43 26.61 -8.41
N THR A 216 -0.30 26.77 -9.73
CA THR A 216 0.05 28.07 -10.35
C THR A 216 -1.10 29.09 -10.33
N HIS A 217 -2.34 28.65 -10.07
CA HIS A 217 -3.53 29.49 -9.96
C HIS A 217 -4.06 29.54 -8.52
N ASN A 218 -3.17 29.44 -7.53
CA ASN A 218 -3.47 29.55 -6.10
C ASN A 218 -4.58 28.61 -5.59
N GLY A 219 -4.75 27.46 -6.24
CA GLY A 219 -5.76 26.44 -5.89
C GLY A 219 -7.21 26.88 -6.12
N GLN A 220 -7.45 27.97 -6.85
CA GLN A 220 -8.81 28.55 -6.99
C GLN A 220 -9.67 27.87 -8.05
N VAL A 221 -9.06 27.27 -9.09
CA VAL A 221 -9.81 26.63 -10.19
C VAL A 221 -9.07 25.36 -10.65
N PRO A 222 -9.69 24.18 -10.52
CA PRO A 222 -9.24 22.96 -11.19
C PRO A 222 -9.04 23.13 -12.70
N PRO A 223 -8.03 22.51 -13.33
CA PRO A 223 -7.89 22.57 -14.78
C PRO A 223 -9.10 21.90 -15.45
N ALA A 224 -9.51 22.39 -16.62
CA ALA A 224 -10.48 21.72 -17.48
C ALA A 224 -9.75 21.06 -18.67
N PRO A 225 -9.38 19.76 -18.60
CA PRO A 225 -8.52 19.11 -19.59
C PRO A 225 -9.02 19.23 -21.04
N PRO A 226 -10.32 19.06 -21.37
CA PRO A 226 -10.77 19.18 -22.75
C PRO A 226 -10.50 20.56 -23.38
N THR A 227 -10.56 21.63 -22.58
CA THR A 227 -10.33 23.01 -23.03
C THR A 227 -8.85 23.38 -22.99
N LEU A 228 -8.16 22.98 -21.91
CA LEU A 228 -6.76 23.34 -21.65
C LEU A 228 -5.79 22.50 -22.49
N CYS A 229 -6.16 21.25 -22.75
CA CYS A 229 -5.35 20.20 -23.32
C CYS A 229 -6.15 19.36 -24.34
N PRO A 230 -6.67 19.97 -25.42
CA PRO A 230 -7.56 19.30 -26.37
C PRO A 230 -6.87 18.14 -27.14
N SER A 231 -5.54 18.05 -27.07
CA SER A 231 -4.74 17.01 -27.71
C SER A 231 -4.10 16.05 -26.71
N LEU A 232 -4.61 15.95 -25.48
CA LEU A 232 -4.12 15.03 -24.45
C LEU A 232 -4.05 13.58 -24.96
N LEU A 233 -5.06 13.16 -25.72
CA LEU A 233 -5.16 11.83 -26.32
C LEU A 233 -4.39 11.66 -27.64
N HIS A 234 -3.73 12.73 -28.11
CA HIS A 234 -3.06 12.77 -29.42
C HIS A 234 -1.56 13.10 -29.30
N GLY A 235 -0.94 12.88 -28.13
CA GLY A 235 0.52 12.93 -27.95
C GLY A 235 1.13 14.34 -27.78
N ASN A 236 0.34 15.33 -27.31
CA ASN A 236 0.81 16.70 -27.03
C ASN A 236 1.43 16.81 -25.61
N PRO A 237 2.39 17.71 -25.30
CA PRO A 237 3.13 17.72 -24.04
C PRO A 237 2.34 18.45 -22.93
N CYS A 238 1.09 18.05 -22.69
CA CYS A 238 0.27 18.58 -21.60
C CYS A 238 0.70 18.06 -20.22
N THR A 239 1.49 17.00 -20.21
CA THR A 239 2.24 16.49 -19.07
C THR A 239 3.61 16.03 -19.57
N ALA A 240 4.64 16.19 -18.73
CA ALA A 240 5.97 15.63 -18.93
C ALA A 240 6.04 14.17 -18.44
N TRP A 241 5.02 13.70 -17.71
CA TRP A 241 4.88 12.30 -17.36
C TRP A 241 4.55 11.45 -18.61
N THR A 242 5.12 10.25 -18.69
CA THR A 242 4.74 9.27 -19.71
C THR A 242 3.47 8.58 -19.24
N VAL A 243 2.32 9.08 -19.70
CA VAL A 243 1.02 8.49 -19.41
C VAL A 243 0.81 7.17 -20.15
N THR A 244 0.01 6.29 -19.56
CA THR A 244 -0.56 5.14 -20.25
C THR A 244 -2.00 5.43 -20.63
N THR A 245 -2.51 4.75 -21.65
CA THR A 245 -3.90 4.88 -22.09
C THR A 245 -4.45 3.52 -22.42
N ASP A 246 -5.69 3.28 -22.02
CA ASP A 246 -6.40 2.06 -22.33
C ASP A 246 -7.89 2.39 -22.55
N SER A 247 -8.60 1.44 -23.17
CA SER A 247 -9.95 1.65 -23.66
C SER A 247 -10.68 0.33 -23.86
N GLY A 248 -12.00 0.38 -23.71
CA GLY A 248 -12.93 -0.67 -24.04
C GLY A 248 -13.48 -0.52 -25.45
N THR A 249 -14.19 -1.53 -25.95
CA THR A 249 -14.87 -1.43 -27.26
C THR A 249 -16.08 -0.48 -27.23
N LEU A 250 -16.65 -0.28 -26.03
CA LEU A 250 -17.88 0.48 -25.81
C LEU A 250 -17.68 1.69 -24.88
N CYS A 251 -16.45 1.97 -24.47
CA CYS A 251 -16.10 3.08 -23.57
C CYS A 251 -14.61 3.42 -23.71
N GLY A 252 -14.21 4.60 -23.22
CA GLY A 252 -12.84 5.05 -23.11
C GLY A 252 -12.55 6.31 -23.93
N PRO A 253 -11.35 6.89 -23.78
CA PRO A 253 -10.19 6.30 -23.09
C PRO A 253 -10.02 6.73 -21.63
N HIS A 254 -9.36 5.87 -20.85
CA HIS A 254 -8.67 6.29 -19.63
C HIS A 254 -7.27 6.80 -19.94
N VAL A 255 -6.83 7.81 -19.20
CA VAL A 255 -5.47 8.37 -19.26
C VAL A 255 -4.85 8.29 -17.88
N ASN A 256 -3.74 7.56 -17.77
CA ASN A 256 -3.22 7.07 -16.52
C ASN A 256 -1.82 7.62 -16.22
N TRP A 257 -1.62 8.09 -14.98
CA TRP A 257 -0.35 8.60 -14.49
C TRP A 257 0.40 7.54 -13.66
N PHE A 258 0.14 7.50 -12.37
CA PHE A 258 0.83 6.66 -11.39
C PHE A 258 -0.04 6.53 -10.13
N ALA A 259 0.32 5.62 -9.22
CA ALA A 259 -0.42 5.47 -7.98
C ALA A 259 -0.16 6.62 -7.00
N ALA A 260 -1.22 7.16 -6.39
CA ALA A 260 -1.13 8.17 -5.35
C ALA A 260 -2.11 7.88 -4.21
N THR A 261 -1.86 8.49 -3.05
CA THR A 261 -2.75 8.38 -1.90
C THR A 261 -3.45 9.70 -1.65
N TYR A 262 -4.77 9.68 -1.57
CA TYR A 262 -5.57 10.82 -1.20
C TYR A 262 -6.25 10.61 0.15
N ASN A 263 -6.25 11.66 0.97
CA ASN A 263 -6.98 11.73 2.23
C ASN A 263 -8.07 12.77 2.08
N GLY A 264 -9.29 12.45 2.47
CA GLY A 264 -10.44 13.26 2.11
C GLY A 264 -11.72 12.85 2.81
N LEU A 265 -12.81 13.36 2.26
CA LEU A 265 -14.16 12.93 2.59
C LEU A 265 -14.67 12.10 1.41
N VAL A 266 -15.24 10.93 1.69
CA VAL A 266 -15.86 10.09 0.68
C VAL A 266 -17.37 10.14 0.84
N SER A 267 -18.10 10.01 -0.26
CA SER A 267 -19.54 9.72 -0.26
C SER A 267 -19.82 8.64 -1.27
N TRP A 268 -20.70 7.71 -0.94
CA TRP A 268 -21.21 6.73 -1.89
C TRP A 268 -22.08 7.43 -2.94
N GLU A 269 -21.86 7.14 -4.21
CA GLU A 269 -22.71 7.64 -5.30
C GLU A 269 -23.69 6.56 -5.72
N GLU A 270 -23.18 5.49 -6.33
CA GLU A 270 -23.97 4.45 -6.96
C GLU A 270 -23.19 3.14 -7.14
N LYS A 271 -23.92 2.08 -7.42
CA LYS A 271 -23.39 0.83 -7.98
C LYS A 271 -23.76 0.81 -9.46
N SER A 272 -22.82 0.43 -10.32
CA SER A 272 -23.10 0.29 -11.75
C SER A 272 -24.21 -0.75 -12.00
N ASP A 273 -24.98 -0.56 -13.07
CA ASP A 273 -26.15 -1.39 -13.37
C ASP A 273 -25.77 -2.80 -13.88
N VAL A 274 -26.69 -3.76 -13.69
CA VAL A 274 -26.56 -5.14 -14.18
C VAL A 274 -26.18 -5.19 -15.67
N GLY A 275 -25.06 -5.85 -15.97
CA GLY A 275 -24.57 -6.05 -17.34
C GLY A 275 -23.45 -5.09 -17.75
N THR A 276 -23.01 -4.21 -16.84
CA THR A 276 -21.73 -3.51 -16.93
C THR A 276 -20.70 -4.23 -16.04
N ASP A 277 -19.77 -3.50 -15.45
CA ASP A 277 -18.76 -3.96 -14.50
C ASP A 277 -19.28 -4.16 -13.05
N ASP A 278 -20.51 -3.74 -12.72
CA ASP A 278 -21.07 -3.77 -11.35
C ASP A 278 -20.20 -2.97 -10.33
N ASP A 279 -19.51 -1.92 -10.79
CA ASP A 279 -18.56 -1.15 -10.01
C ASP A 279 -19.18 -0.41 -8.82
N TYR A 280 -18.35 -0.23 -7.80
CA TYR A 280 -18.68 0.50 -6.59
C TYR A 280 -18.13 1.93 -6.68
N ASN A 281 -19.02 2.88 -6.96
CA ASN A 281 -18.63 4.25 -7.28
C ASN A 281 -18.78 5.17 -6.05
N TYR A 282 -17.65 5.74 -5.65
CA TYR A 282 -17.60 6.76 -4.61
C TYR A 282 -17.10 8.07 -5.16
N ARG A 283 -17.59 9.16 -4.58
CA ARG A 283 -17.02 10.50 -4.79
C ARG A 283 -16.12 10.89 -3.65
N PHE A 284 -14.91 11.31 -3.99
CA PHE A 284 -13.88 11.70 -3.07
C PHE A 284 -13.60 13.20 -3.13
N PHE A 285 -13.74 13.86 -1.99
CA PHE A 285 -13.50 15.29 -1.82
C PHE A 285 -12.19 15.49 -1.09
N THR A 286 -11.19 15.91 -1.84
CA THR A 286 -9.84 16.16 -1.35
C THR A 286 -9.73 17.58 -0.75
N PRO A 287 -8.81 17.80 0.20
CA PRO A 287 -8.51 19.14 0.67
C PRO A 287 -8.04 20.02 -0.48
N ARG A 288 -8.64 21.21 -0.61
CA ARG A 288 -8.35 22.17 -1.69
C ARG A 288 -8.46 21.56 -3.10
N ASP A 289 -9.36 20.59 -3.26
CA ASP A 289 -9.65 19.92 -4.54
C ASP A 289 -8.40 19.30 -5.19
N ALA A 290 -7.38 18.93 -4.41
CA ALA A 290 -6.18 18.27 -4.92
C ALA A 290 -6.53 17.12 -5.86
N GLY A 291 -5.99 17.14 -7.08
CA GLY A 291 -6.20 16.08 -8.08
C GLY A 291 -7.53 16.17 -8.84
N VAL A 292 -8.42 17.10 -8.49
CA VAL A 292 -9.70 17.31 -9.17
C VAL A 292 -9.49 18.10 -10.47
N VAL A 293 -10.30 17.79 -11.49
CA VAL A 293 -10.46 18.57 -12.73
C VAL A 293 -11.85 19.21 -12.81
N ALA A 294 -11.98 20.23 -13.64
CA ALA A 294 -13.25 20.87 -13.97
C ALA A 294 -13.78 20.37 -15.32
N HIS A 295 -15.10 20.39 -15.47
CA HIS A 295 -15.76 20.19 -16.75
C HIS A 295 -15.70 21.47 -17.60
N PRO A 296 -15.94 21.39 -18.93
CA PRO A 296 -15.93 22.56 -19.82
C PRO A 296 -16.90 23.68 -19.43
N ASP A 297 -17.99 23.36 -18.74
CA ASP A 297 -18.97 24.33 -18.23
C ASP A 297 -18.55 25.00 -16.91
N GLY A 298 -17.36 24.66 -16.40
CA GLY A 298 -16.80 25.20 -15.16
C GLY A 298 -17.32 24.53 -13.89
N THR A 299 -18.16 23.50 -14.00
CA THR A 299 -18.54 22.68 -12.85
C THR A 299 -17.38 21.78 -12.43
N ILE A 300 -17.39 21.38 -11.17
CA ILE A 300 -16.43 20.42 -10.65
C ILE A 300 -17.17 19.26 -9.98
N ASN A 301 -16.60 18.08 -10.14
CA ASN A 301 -17.00 16.90 -9.38
C ASN A 301 -15.73 16.37 -8.69
N GLY A 302 -15.86 15.86 -7.46
CA GLY A 302 -14.72 15.27 -6.76
C GLY A 302 -14.08 14.12 -7.56
N ILE A 303 -13.02 13.54 -7.04
CA ILE A 303 -12.38 12.40 -7.69
C ILE A 303 -13.30 11.19 -7.59
N GLU A 304 -13.59 10.53 -8.71
CA GLU A 304 -14.29 9.25 -8.72
C GLU A 304 -13.37 8.17 -8.16
N ILE A 305 -13.89 7.29 -7.33
CA ILE A 305 -13.21 6.08 -6.92
C ILE A 305 -14.07 4.94 -7.38
N GLU A 306 -13.47 4.10 -8.22
CA GLU A 306 -14.12 2.92 -8.75
C GLU A 306 -13.26 1.69 -8.45
N PHE A 307 -13.96 0.60 -8.20
CA PHE A 307 -13.37 -0.72 -8.13
C PHE A 307 -14.42 -1.77 -8.48
N ASP A 308 -14.01 -2.73 -9.31
CA ASP A 308 -14.85 -3.84 -9.76
C ASP A 308 -15.27 -4.74 -8.60
N SER A 309 -16.58 -4.94 -8.49
CA SER A 309 -17.17 -5.82 -7.48
C SER A 309 -16.79 -7.29 -7.69
N ASP A 310 -16.63 -7.74 -8.95
CA ASP A 310 -16.13 -9.07 -9.33
C ASP A 310 -14.68 -9.27 -8.87
N GLU A 311 -13.91 -8.19 -8.66
CA GLU A 311 -12.54 -8.26 -8.13
C GLU A 311 -12.47 -8.16 -6.60
N THR A 312 -13.48 -7.55 -5.96
CA THR A 312 -13.40 -7.09 -4.57
C THR A 312 -14.56 -7.57 -3.70
N ILE A 313 -15.62 -6.77 -3.55
CA ILE A 313 -16.66 -6.86 -2.52
C ILE A 313 -17.48 -8.16 -2.59
N ASP A 314 -17.58 -8.81 -3.76
CA ASP A 314 -18.18 -10.14 -3.92
C ASP A 314 -17.38 -11.24 -3.19
N HIS A 315 -16.10 -10.97 -2.94
CA HIS A 315 -15.17 -11.86 -2.26
C HIS A 315 -14.94 -11.50 -0.79
N PHE A 316 -15.46 -10.36 -0.32
CA PHE A 316 -15.29 -9.92 1.06
C PHE A 316 -16.18 -10.74 2.02
N SER A 317 -15.83 -10.76 3.30
CA SER A 317 -16.48 -11.55 4.35
C SER A 317 -16.51 -10.88 5.71
N SER A 318 -15.81 -9.75 5.91
CA SER A 318 -15.91 -9.01 7.17
C SER A 318 -17.33 -8.49 7.40
N PRO A 319 -17.77 -8.40 8.67
CA PRO A 319 -19.11 -7.96 9.02
C PRO A 319 -19.50 -6.60 8.43
N LEU A 320 -18.64 -5.58 8.56
CA LEU A 320 -18.96 -4.23 8.08
C LEU A 320 -19.03 -4.14 6.55
N TRP A 321 -18.13 -4.80 5.81
CA TRP A 321 -18.21 -4.86 4.35
C TRP A 321 -19.43 -5.64 3.88
N THR A 322 -19.74 -6.77 4.52
CA THR A 322 -20.93 -7.58 4.20
C THR A 322 -22.22 -6.77 4.43
N GLN A 323 -22.29 -6.03 5.54
CA GLN A 323 -23.42 -5.14 5.81
C GLN A 323 -23.57 -4.06 4.74
N PHE A 324 -22.46 -3.43 4.35
CA PHE A 324 -22.48 -2.40 3.32
C PHE A 324 -22.88 -2.96 1.96
N HIS A 325 -22.36 -4.13 1.57
CA HIS A 325 -22.75 -4.84 0.35
C HIS A 325 -24.26 -5.08 0.31
N HIS A 326 -24.84 -5.62 1.39
CA HIS A 326 -26.29 -5.81 1.46
C HIS A 326 -27.08 -4.50 1.37
N LEU A 327 -26.57 -3.39 1.93
CA LEU A 327 -27.24 -2.10 1.80
C LEU A 327 -27.20 -1.59 0.36
N VAL A 328 -26.07 -1.73 -0.34
CA VAL A 328 -25.95 -1.36 -1.75
C VAL A 328 -26.93 -2.14 -2.62
N ASP A 329 -27.00 -3.47 -2.45
CA ASP A 329 -27.86 -4.32 -3.28
C ASP A 329 -29.37 -4.10 -3.04
N ASN A 330 -29.76 -3.72 -1.82
CA ASN A 330 -31.17 -3.67 -1.43
C ASN A 330 -31.72 -2.25 -1.24
N ASN A 331 -30.86 -1.26 -0.95
CA ASN A 331 -31.26 0.08 -0.55
C ASN A 331 -30.13 1.11 -0.75
N ASN A 332 -29.93 1.54 -2.00
CA ASN A 332 -28.89 2.49 -2.37
C ASN A 332 -28.91 3.78 -1.52
N SER A 333 -30.09 4.30 -1.15
CA SER A 333 -30.23 5.48 -0.28
C SER A 333 -29.71 5.26 1.15
N ALA A 334 -29.84 4.05 1.68
CA ALA A 334 -29.28 3.70 2.97
C ALA A 334 -27.75 3.57 2.91
N ALA A 335 -27.20 3.00 1.82
CA ALA A 335 -25.76 2.98 1.55
C ALA A 335 -25.19 4.40 1.47
N GLN A 336 -25.87 5.30 0.74
CA GLN A 336 -25.53 6.73 0.70
C GLN A 336 -25.48 7.33 2.10
N THR A 337 -26.49 7.04 2.94
CA THR A 337 -26.56 7.59 4.30
C THR A 337 -25.40 7.10 5.19
N GLN A 338 -25.00 5.84 5.09
CA GLN A 338 -23.95 5.27 5.92
C GLN A 338 -22.58 5.92 5.65
N VAL A 339 -22.25 6.12 4.37
CA VAL A 339 -20.93 6.58 3.92
C VAL A 339 -20.91 8.06 3.52
N LYS A 340 -22.01 8.80 3.71
CA LYS A 340 -22.07 10.24 3.40
C LYS A 340 -21.00 11.03 4.15
N THR A 341 -20.09 11.64 3.40
CA THR A 341 -19.08 12.59 3.91
C THR A 341 -18.23 11.98 5.04
N ARG A 342 -17.85 10.70 4.88
CA ARG A 342 -16.99 10.00 5.84
C ARG A 342 -15.52 10.29 5.57
N THR A 343 -14.70 10.36 6.60
CA THR A 343 -13.24 10.44 6.39
C THR A 343 -12.76 9.17 5.73
N ALA A 344 -11.93 9.31 4.71
CA ALA A 344 -11.33 8.18 4.05
C ALA A 344 -9.89 8.46 3.60
N VAL A 345 -9.16 7.38 3.40
CA VAL A 345 -7.80 7.33 2.84
C VAL A 345 -7.84 6.32 1.71
N VAL A 346 -7.51 6.75 0.50
CA VAL A 346 -7.61 5.94 -0.70
C VAL A 346 -6.30 6.03 -1.46
N MET A 347 -5.69 4.88 -1.70
CA MET A 347 -4.56 4.70 -2.60
C MET A 347 -5.10 4.11 -3.90
N GLY A 348 -4.88 4.78 -5.03
CA GLY A 348 -5.38 4.33 -6.33
C GLY A 348 -4.51 4.81 -7.47
N LEU A 349 -4.72 4.25 -8.66
CA LEU A 349 -4.11 4.74 -9.89
C LEU A 349 -4.75 6.09 -10.25
N VAL A 350 -3.94 7.15 -10.33
CA VAL A 350 -4.44 8.47 -10.71
C VAL A 350 -4.64 8.52 -12.20
N GLY A 351 -5.87 8.78 -12.62
CA GLY A 351 -6.23 8.88 -14.02
C GLY A 351 -7.25 9.97 -14.30
N LEU A 352 -7.52 10.12 -15.60
CA LEU A 352 -8.68 10.81 -16.12
C LEU A 352 -9.52 9.82 -16.90
N ASP A 353 -10.80 9.69 -16.54
CA ASP A 353 -11.78 9.04 -17.40
C ASP A 353 -12.26 10.05 -18.43
N CYS A 354 -11.87 9.84 -19.69
CA CYS A 354 -12.24 10.64 -20.84
C CYS A 354 -13.21 9.90 -21.78
N GLY A 355 -13.86 8.83 -21.33
CA GLY A 355 -14.92 8.10 -22.05
C GLY A 355 -16.25 8.84 -22.14
N HIS A 356 -16.36 9.97 -21.45
CA HIS A 356 -17.53 10.83 -21.36
C HIS A 356 -17.43 12.07 -22.26
N PRO A 357 -18.50 12.88 -22.41
CA PRO A 357 -18.44 14.17 -23.09
C PRO A 357 -17.36 15.14 -22.57
N SER A 358 -16.78 14.86 -21.41
CA SER A 358 -15.63 15.54 -20.82
C SER A 358 -14.75 14.56 -20.05
N CYS A 359 -13.56 14.99 -19.61
CA CYS A 359 -12.72 14.17 -18.73
C CYS A 359 -13.01 14.43 -17.25
N SER A 360 -13.11 13.38 -16.45
CA SER A 360 -13.30 13.41 -14.99
C SER A 360 -12.08 12.85 -14.26
N SER A 361 -11.80 13.34 -13.06
CA SER A 361 -10.72 12.78 -12.23
C SER A 361 -11.14 11.44 -11.65
N GLU A 362 -10.23 10.47 -11.68
CA GLU A 362 -10.51 9.10 -11.25
C GLU A 362 -9.36 8.47 -10.46
N LEU A 363 -9.71 7.60 -9.51
CA LEU A 363 -8.85 6.62 -8.85
C LEU A 363 -9.36 5.20 -9.15
N HIS A 364 -8.91 4.64 -10.27
CA HIS A 364 -9.34 3.32 -10.74
C HIS A 364 -8.14 2.58 -11.32
N PRO A 365 -7.77 1.39 -10.81
CA PRO A 365 -8.27 0.78 -9.58
C PRO A 365 -7.87 1.53 -8.32
N ALA A 366 -8.78 1.49 -7.34
CA ALA A 366 -8.41 1.61 -5.94
C ALA A 366 -7.58 0.38 -5.49
N TYR A 367 -6.34 0.62 -5.09
CA TYR A 367 -5.43 -0.40 -4.53
C TYR A 367 -5.63 -0.58 -3.04
N GLY A 368 -5.99 0.49 -2.32
CA GLY A 368 -6.27 0.39 -0.90
C GLY A 368 -7.22 1.48 -0.47
N MET A 369 -8.13 1.14 0.42
CA MET A 369 -9.15 2.06 0.92
C MET A 369 -9.35 1.83 2.40
N ALA A 370 -9.41 2.91 3.17
CA ALA A 370 -9.83 2.91 4.55
C ALA A 370 -10.91 3.97 4.75
N VAL A 371 -12.13 3.56 5.11
CA VAL A 371 -13.26 4.46 5.32
C VAL A 371 -13.71 4.38 6.76
N ASN A 372 -13.85 5.53 7.41
CA ASN A 372 -14.43 5.61 8.73
C ASN A 372 -15.96 5.53 8.65
N VAL A 373 -16.52 4.35 8.94
CA VAL A 373 -17.96 4.09 8.79
C VAL A 373 -18.77 4.47 10.03
N ASP A 374 -18.13 4.54 11.20
CA ASP A 374 -18.74 5.04 12.43
C ASP A 374 -17.70 5.69 13.36
N ASN A 375 -17.87 6.99 13.61
CA ASN A 375 -17.07 7.79 14.56
C ASN A 375 -17.92 8.40 15.68
N SER A 376 -19.17 7.94 15.84
CA SER A 376 -20.06 8.45 16.89
C SER A 376 -19.60 8.02 18.29
N ASN A 377 -18.84 6.93 18.37
CA ASN A 377 -18.30 6.38 19.59
C ASN A 377 -16.76 6.37 19.57
N LEU A 378 -16.13 7.25 20.33
CA LEU A 378 -14.66 7.28 20.42
C LEU A 378 -14.06 6.06 21.14
N ALA A 379 -14.87 5.28 21.86
CA ALA A 379 -14.42 4.02 22.43
C ALA A 379 -14.41 2.88 21.41
N ASP A 380 -15.02 3.10 20.23
CA ASP A 380 -15.12 2.14 19.15
C ASP A 380 -15.30 2.88 17.80
N ASP A 381 -14.22 3.52 17.35
CA ASP A 381 -14.14 4.22 16.07
C ASP A 381 -13.87 3.19 14.97
N ARG A 382 -14.85 2.96 14.10
CA ARG A 382 -14.90 1.83 13.16
C ARG A 382 -14.47 2.23 11.77
N TRP A 383 -13.56 1.45 11.20
CA TRP A 383 -13.05 1.62 9.86
C TRP A 383 -13.22 0.34 9.05
N THR A 384 -13.79 0.45 7.84
CA THR A 384 -13.67 -0.62 6.84
C THR A 384 -12.38 -0.41 6.07
N VAL A 385 -11.67 -1.49 5.75
CA VAL A 385 -10.41 -1.42 5.02
C VAL A 385 -10.28 -2.54 3.99
N PHE A 386 -9.59 -2.26 2.88
CA PHE A 386 -9.01 -3.30 2.03
C PHE A 386 -7.69 -2.85 1.43
N ALA A 387 -6.87 -3.82 1.02
CA ALA A 387 -5.64 -3.61 0.27
C ALA A 387 -5.42 -4.74 -0.76
N ARG A 388 -5.05 -4.35 -1.98
CA ARG A 388 -4.66 -5.17 -3.13
C ARG A 388 -3.53 -4.45 -3.88
N ASN A 389 -2.71 -5.20 -4.62
CA ASN A 389 -1.65 -4.66 -5.48
C ASN A 389 -1.93 -4.85 -6.97
N TRP A 390 -3.19 -5.05 -7.32
CA TRP A 390 -3.73 -5.33 -8.65
C TRP A 390 -5.17 -4.80 -8.74
N GLY A 391 -5.69 -4.67 -9.95
CA GLY A 391 -7.08 -4.32 -10.26
C GLY A 391 -7.19 -3.89 -11.71
N ASP A 392 -8.37 -3.96 -12.30
CA ASP A 392 -8.66 -3.36 -13.61
C ASP A 392 -9.37 -2.01 -13.46
N GLU A 393 -9.65 -1.37 -14.60
CA GLU A 393 -10.41 -0.12 -14.69
C GLU A 393 -11.83 -0.35 -15.21
N GLY A 394 -12.44 -1.46 -14.79
CA GLY A 394 -13.85 -1.76 -15.06
C GLY A 394 -14.20 -1.86 -16.55
N PHE A 395 -15.39 -1.39 -16.89
CA PHE A 395 -16.02 -1.52 -18.21
C PHE A 395 -15.20 -0.89 -19.36
N CYS A 396 -14.43 0.15 -19.03
CA CYS A 396 -13.71 0.97 -19.99
C CYS A 396 -12.28 0.50 -20.24
N SER A 397 -11.85 -0.62 -19.64
CA SER A 397 -10.53 -1.21 -19.86
C SER A 397 -10.57 -2.74 -19.96
N SER A 398 -9.52 -3.35 -20.47
CA SER A 398 -9.36 -4.81 -20.35
C SER A 398 -7.99 -5.20 -19.87
N ASP A 399 -7.32 -4.25 -19.23
CA ASP A 399 -5.99 -4.42 -18.68
C ASP A 399 -6.09 -4.41 -17.15
N GLN A 400 -5.20 -5.16 -16.54
CA GLN A 400 -4.94 -5.16 -15.11
C GLN A 400 -3.77 -4.23 -14.83
N HIS A 401 -3.87 -3.42 -13.79
CA HIS A 401 -2.87 -2.47 -13.39
C HIS A 401 -2.22 -2.98 -12.11
N TYR A 402 -0.95 -3.38 -12.21
CA TYR A 402 -0.19 -3.91 -11.09
C TYR A 402 0.64 -2.84 -10.41
N LEU A 403 0.55 -2.77 -9.08
CA LEU A 403 1.51 -2.00 -8.29
C LEU A 403 2.88 -2.70 -8.31
N PRO A 404 3.98 -1.96 -8.46
CA PRO A 404 5.33 -2.50 -8.42
C PRO A 404 5.81 -2.75 -6.97
N THR A 405 4.90 -3.16 -6.09
CA THR A 405 5.18 -3.51 -4.69
C THR A 405 4.20 -4.56 -4.19
N ASN A 406 4.69 -5.43 -3.31
CA ASN A 406 3.89 -6.38 -2.54
C ASN A 406 3.57 -5.87 -1.14
N ASN A 407 4.27 -4.83 -0.70
CA ASN A 407 4.04 -4.22 0.58
C ASN A 407 3.22 -2.94 0.37
N VAL A 408 1.95 -3.00 0.75
CA VAL A 408 1.00 -1.89 0.64
C VAL A 408 0.71 -1.41 2.05
N LYS A 409 0.82 -0.10 2.26
CA LYS A 409 0.59 0.53 3.56
C LYS A 409 -0.51 1.58 3.46
N LEU A 410 -1.43 1.58 4.43
CA LEU A 410 -2.46 2.60 4.57
C LEU A 410 -2.31 3.28 5.94
N MET A 411 -2.45 4.60 5.96
CA MET A 411 -2.34 5.39 7.20
C MET A 411 -3.71 5.94 7.60
N ILE A 412 -4.33 5.35 8.62
CA ILE A 412 -5.48 5.97 9.27
C ILE A 412 -4.99 7.23 10.03
N PRO A 413 -5.54 8.42 9.76
CA PRO A 413 -5.07 9.66 10.36
C PRO A 413 -5.30 9.69 11.88
N TRP A 414 -4.38 10.33 12.60
CA TRP A 414 -4.53 10.56 14.04
C TRP A 414 -5.77 11.41 14.34
N LEU A 415 -6.58 11.01 15.32
CA LEU A 415 -7.69 11.83 15.80
C LEU A 415 -7.12 13.06 16.52
N ALA A 416 -7.37 14.26 16.00
CA ALA A 416 -6.85 15.46 16.66
C ALA A 416 -7.45 15.66 18.05
N GLY A 417 -6.61 16.12 18.98
CA GLY A 417 -6.96 16.22 20.39
C GLY A 417 -6.84 14.89 21.16
N ALA A 418 -6.63 13.76 20.47
CA ALA A 418 -6.35 12.50 21.14
C ALA A 418 -4.91 12.44 21.66
N THR A 419 -4.74 11.92 22.86
CA THR A 419 -3.45 11.68 23.52
C THR A 419 -2.96 10.25 23.33
N SER A 420 -3.88 9.31 23.10
CA SER A 420 -3.54 7.91 22.81
C SER A 420 -4.62 7.24 21.96
N VAL A 421 -4.25 6.09 21.38
CA VAL A 421 -5.14 5.17 20.70
C VAL A 421 -4.81 3.74 21.11
N THR A 422 -5.82 2.89 21.19
CA THR A 422 -5.68 1.44 21.35
C THR A 422 -6.45 0.73 20.24
N VAL A 423 -5.92 -0.39 19.74
CA VAL A 423 -6.61 -1.23 18.77
C VAL A 423 -7.57 -2.15 19.52
N GLY A 424 -8.85 -2.08 19.18
CA GLY A 424 -9.92 -2.85 19.81
C GLY A 424 -9.90 -4.33 19.39
N PRO A 425 -10.43 -5.22 20.25
CA PRO A 425 -10.41 -6.67 20.04
C PRO A 425 -11.25 -7.17 18.86
N ASP A 426 -12.22 -6.36 18.42
CA ASP A 426 -13.10 -6.69 17.28
C ASP A 426 -12.44 -6.47 15.92
N THR A 427 -11.24 -5.88 15.90
CA THR A 427 -10.40 -5.73 14.70
C THR A 427 -10.15 -7.10 14.07
N GLN A 428 -10.42 -7.22 12.76
CA GLN A 428 -10.35 -8.48 12.05
C GLN A 428 -10.07 -8.29 10.57
N PHE A 429 -9.37 -9.26 9.99
CA PHE A 429 -8.97 -9.25 8.59
C PHE A 429 -9.24 -10.61 7.96
N TYR A 430 -9.52 -10.60 6.66
CA TYR A 430 -9.84 -11.75 5.84
C TYR A 430 -9.04 -11.68 4.54
N VAL A 431 -8.67 -12.84 4.01
CA VAL A 431 -8.13 -12.94 2.66
C VAL A 431 -9.27 -13.01 1.66
N PHE A 432 -9.15 -12.28 0.57
CA PHE A 432 -10.00 -12.43 -0.61
C PHE A 432 -9.14 -12.69 -1.85
N THR A 433 -9.71 -13.32 -2.85
CA THR A 433 -8.99 -13.76 -4.06
C THR A 433 -9.90 -13.72 -5.27
N ASN A 434 -9.39 -13.25 -6.41
CA ASN A 434 -10.11 -13.26 -7.69
C ASN A 434 -9.44 -14.15 -8.74
N SER A 435 -8.79 -15.23 -8.31
CA SER A 435 -8.17 -16.21 -9.20
C SER A 435 -8.15 -17.59 -8.55
N ASP A 436 -7.75 -18.61 -9.31
CA ASP A 436 -7.53 -19.97 -8.81
C ASP A 436 -6.19 -20.13 -8.05
N SER A 437 -5.54 -19.01 -7.70
CA SER A 437 -4.26 -19.00 -7.00
C SER A 437 -4.38 -19.60 -5.59
N SER A 438 -3.40 -20.41 -5.21
CA SER A 438 -3.25 -20.93 -3.84
C SER A 438 -2.32 -20.05 -2.97
N ALA A 439 -1.99 -18.84 -3.41
CA ALA A 439 -1.12 -17.94 -2.66
C ALA A 439 -1.78 -17.53 -1.33
N THR A 440 -0.97 -17.40 -0.28
CA THR A 440 -1.44 -17.07 1.07
C THR A 440 -0.94 -15.69 1.48
N ALA A 441 -1.73 -15.01 2.31
CA ALA A 441 -1.37 -13.75 2.91
C ALA A 441 -1.45 -13.84 4.45
N SER A 442 -0.69 -12.98 5.13
CA SER A 442 -0.68 -12.90 6.59
C SER A 442 -1.45 -11.69 7.08
N SER A 443 -1.97 -11.72 8.31
CA SER A 443 -2.59 -10.55 8.94
C SER A 443 -1.66 -9.34 8.88
N PRO A 444 -2.18 -8.14 8.55
CA PRO A 444 -1.37 -6.93 8.47
C PRO A 444 -0.75 -6.57 9.84
N GLN A 445 0.32 -5.78 9.80
CA GLN A 445 0.84 -5.15 11.02
C GLN A 445 0.17 -3.82 11.28
N ILE A 446 -0.23 -3.63 12.54
CA ILE A 446 -0.77 -2.38 13.01
C ILE A 446 0.25 -1.73 13.93
N THR A 447 0.81 -0.61 13.49
CA THR A 447 1.70 0.22 14.31
C THR A 447 1.10 1.60 14.47
N TYR A 448 1.30 2.24 15.61
CA TYR A 448 0.74 3.57 15.85
C TYR A 448 1.69 4.44 16.67
N ALA A 449 1.70 5.73 16.35
CA ALA A 449 2.44 6.74 17.09
C ALA A 449 1.57 7.97 17.31
N ALA A 450 1.69 8.55 18.51
CA ALA A 450 0.94 9.73 18.89
C ALA A 450 1.19 10.89 17.91
N ASN A 451 0.12 11.57 17.53
CA ASN A 451 0.11 12.69 16.57
C ASN A 451 0.56 12.35 15.14
N GLN A 452 0.76 11.06 14.81
CA GLN A 452 1.14 10.64 13.46
C GLN A 452 0.05 9.81 12.78
N GLY A 453 -0.50 8.81 13.47
CA GLY A 453 -1.59 7.99 12.95
C GLY A 453 -1.51 6.53 13.35
N VAL A 454 -2.31 5.71 12.67
CA VAL A 454 -2.32 4.24 12.76
C VAL A 454 -1.98 3.69 11.38
N LEU A 455 -0.80 3.07 11.28
CA LEU A 455 -0.28 2.48 10.06
C LEU A 455 -0.70 1.01 9.97
N LEU A 456 -1.40 0.68 8.89
CA LEU A 456 -1.72 -0.68 8.46
C LEU A 456 -0.71 -1.11 7.40
N ASP A 457 0.01 -2.19 7.66
CA ASP A 457 1.09 -2.70 6.81
C ASP A 457 0.74 -4.09 6.27
N PHE A 458 0.33 -4.14 5.01
CA PHE A 458 -0.12 -5.34 4.31
C PHE A 458 1.05 -5.94 3.52
N ASN A 459 1.29 -7.24 3.74
CA ASN A 459 2.21 -8.02 2.92
C ASN A 459 1.40 -8.95 2.02
N LEU A 460 1.32 -8.60 0.74
CA LEU A 460 0.51 -9.27 -0.26
C LEU A 460 1.38 -10.20 -1.12
N PRO A 461 0.79 -11.26 -1.72
CA PRO A 461 1.45 -12.01 -2.77
C PRO A 461 1.77 -11.15 -4.00
N ALA A 462 2.44 -11.75 -4.99
CA ALA A 462 2.62 -11.12 -6.29
C ALA A 462 1.26 -10.71 -6.90
N PRO A 463 1.16 -9.57 -7.58
CA PRO A 463 -0.12 -9.04 -8.06
C PRO A 463 -0.83 -9.97 -9.06
N SER A 464 -0.07 -10.77 -9.82
CA SER A 464 -0.62 -11.79 -10.71
C SER A 464 -1.38 -12.92 -9.99
N ALA A 465 -1.21 -13.05 -8.68
CA ALA A 465 -1.98 -14.00 -7.87
C ALA A 465 -3.39 -13.49 -7.57
N GLN A 466 -3.67 -12.20 -7.78
CA GLN A 466 -4.95 -11.56 -7.51
C GLN A 466 -5.51 -11.87 -6.11
N VAL A 467 -4.63 -11.80 -5.11
CA VAL A 467 -4.95 -11.99 -3.68
C VAL A 467 -4.92 -10.63 -2.99
N GLY A 468 -5.88 -10.37 -2.12
CA GLY A 468 -5.95 -9.16 -1.30
C GLY A 468 -6.35 -9.45 0.13
N ILE A 469 -6.33 -8.40 0.96
CA ILE A 469 -6.79 -8.45 2.36
C ILE A 469 -7.87 -7.39 2.54
N GLU A 470 -8.99 -7.79 3.14
CA GLU A 470 -10.07 -6.90 3.56
C GLU A 470 -10.29 -7.04 5.06
N GLY A 471 -10.94 -6.07 5.69
CA GLY A 471 -11.32 -6.20 7.08
C GLY A 471 -11.91 -4.95 7.70
N GLU A 472 -11.90 -4.95 9.02
CA GLU A 472 -12.36 -3.84 9.84
C GLU A 472 -11.37 -3.56 10.98
N VAL A 473 -11.14 -2.27 11.23
CA VAL A 473 -10.26 -1.77 12.28
C VAL A 473 -11.08 -0.98 13.27
N HIS A 474 -11.00 -1.40 14.54
CA HIS A 474 -11.71 -0.78 15.66
C HIS A 474 -10.70 -0.02 16.51
N LEU A 475 -10.90 1.27 16.72
CA LEU A 475 -9.97 2.13 17.45
C LEU A 475 -10.64 2.74 18.68
N GLN A 476 -9.95 2.67 19.82
CA GLN A 476 -10.34 3.37 21.03
C GLN A 476 -9.43 4.58 21.23
N TRP A 477 -9.98 5.79 21.11
CA TRP A 477 -9.27 7.04 21.28
C TRP A 477 -9.41 7.59 22.71
N THR A 478 -8.31 8.08 23.28
CA THR A 478 -8.34 8.82 24.56
C THR A 478 -8.05 10.29 24.31
N LEU A 479 -8.85 11.18 24.88
CA LEU A 479 -8.67 12.64 24.80
C LEU A 479 -7.97 13.17 26.07
N ALA A 480 -7.33 14.34 25.96
CA ALA A 480 -6.76 15.02 27.13
C ALA A 480 -7.86 15.42 28.14
N GLY A 481 -7.60 15.27 29.45
CA GLY A 481 -8.54 15.65 30.51
C GLY A 481 -8.91 17.13 30.44
N GLY A 482 -10.21 17.44 30.34
CA GLY A 482 -10.73 18.80 30.17
C GLY A 482 -11.28 19.10 28.76
N ALA A 483 -11.02 18.24 27.77
CA ALA A 483 -11.73 18.27 26.49
C ALA A 483 -13.19 17.84 26.74
N ARG A 484 -14.11 18.80 26.92
CA ARG A 484 -15.53 18.50 27.11
C ARG A 484 -16.07 17.69 25.93
N THR A 485 -16.77 16.59 26.24
CA THR A 485 -17.58 15.74 25.36
C THR A 485 -18.80 16.46 24.74
N THR A 486 -18.81 17.80 24.71
CA THR A 486 -19.93 18.62 24.25
C THR A 486 -19.54 19.38 23.01
N THR A 487 -19.52 18.70 21.87
CA THR A 487 -19.81 19.18 20.51
C THR A 487 -19.27 18.12 19.56
N ARG A 488 -20.09 17.73 18.57
CA ARG A 488 -19.71 17.01 17.34
C ARG A 488 -18.21 17.19 17.07
N ILE A 489 -17.37 16.22 17.47
CA ILE A 489 -15.94 16.24 17.20
C ILE A 489 -15.83 16.00 15.69
N LEU A 490 -15.98 17.08 14.92
CA LEU A 490 -15.40 17.17 13.61
C LEU A 490 -13.91 16.95 13.87
N ARG A 491 -13.40 15.79 13.43
CA ARG A 491 -11.98 15.68 13.07
C ARG A 491 -11.60 17.00 12.40
N PRO A 492 -10.48 17.66 12.80
CA PRO A 492 -10.17 18.99 12.31
C PRO A 492 -10.42 18.95 10.82
N ALA A 493 -11.27 19.87 10.37
CA ALA A 493 -11.59 19.98 8.97
C ALA A 493 -10.27 19.83 8.23
N LEU A 494 -10.11 18.71 7.52
CA LEU A 494 -9.27 18.66 6.34
C LEU A 494 -9.48 20.04 5.71
N PRO A 495 -8.43 20.89 5.61
CA PRO A 495 -8.58 22.33 5.39
C PRO A 495 -9.65 22.52 4.35
N LEU A 496 -10.80 23.05 4.79
CA LEU A 496 -12.14 22.86 4.21
C LEU A 496 -12.05 22.20 2.84
N ALA A 497 -12.34 20.89 2.73
CA ALA A 497 -12.77 20.36 1.44
C ALA A 497 -13.88 21.32 0.98
N ILE A 498 -13.58 22.12 -0.05
CA ILE A 498 -14.48 23.19 -0.46
C ILE A 498 -15.61 22.45 -1.17
N ILE A 499 -16.75 22.29 -0.50
CA ILE A 499 -17.96 21.86 -1.19
C ILE A 499 -18.39 23.09 -2.00
N HIS A 500 -17.97 23.13 -3.26
CA HIS A 500 -18.31 24.24 -4.15
C HIS A 500 -19.82 24.30 -4.37
N PRO A 501 -20.42 25.49 -4.40
CA PRO A 501 -21.86 25.65 -4.67
C PRO A 501 -22.25 25.22 -6.09
N ASN A 502 -21.28 25.16 -7.01
CA ASN A 502 -21.43 24.68 -8.39
C ASN A 502 -20.94 23.23 -8.52
N ARG A 503 -21.53 22.32 -7.73
CA ARG A 503 -21.26 20.90 -7.88
C ARG A 503 -21.95 20.41 -9.15
N ALA A 504 -21.22 19.68 -9.99
CA ALA A 504 -21.84 18.96 -11.09
C ALA A 504 -22.88 17.98 -10.51
N GLU A 505 -24.07 17.92 -11.11
CA GLU A 505 -24.98 16.81 -10.88
C GLU A 505 -24.30 15.50 -11.34
N PRO A 506 -24.64 14.34 -10.76
CA PRO A 506 -24.17 13.06 -11.25
C PRO A 506 -24.35 12.97 -12.77
N GLU A 507 -23.31 12.51 -13.47
CA GLU A 507 -23.28 12.51 -14.91
C GLU A 507 -24.42 11.66 -15.47
N LYS A 508 -25.27 12.25 -16.32
CA LYS A 508 -26.52 11.63 -16.79
C LYS A 508 -26.35 10.76 -18.03
N ASP A 509 -25.14 10.66 -18.58
CA ASP A 509 -24.89 10.05 -19.90
C ASP A 509 -23.55 9.28 -19.97
N LYS A 510 -23.30 8.46 -18.94
CA LYS A 510 -22.17 7.52 -18.88
C LYS A 510 -22.30 6.37 -19.91
N PRO A 511 -21.22 5.91 -20.59
CA PRO A 511 -21.25 4.73 -21.45
C PRO A 511 -21.89 3.50 -20.81
N GLU A 512 -21.62 3.27 -19.53
CA GLU A 512 -22.18 2.21 -18.67
C GLU A 512 -23.70 2.32 -18.63
N MET A 513 -24.23 3.53 -18.39
CA MET A 513 -25.66 3.78 -18.38
C MET A 513 -26.31 3.62 -19.76
N ARG A 514 -25.62 4.03 -20.84
CA ARG A 514 -26.10 3.80 -22.22
C ARG A 514 -26.21 2.30 -22.51
N VAL A 515 -25.18 1.54 -22.16
CA VAL A 515 -25.15 0.08 -22.35
C VAL A 515 -26.18 -0.62 -21.46
N SER A 516 -26.31 -0.23 -20.20
CA SER A 516 -27.38 -0.68 -19.31
C SER A 516 -28.77 -0.43 -19.93
N GLY A 517 -29.00 0.76 -20.50
CA GLY A 517 -30.23 1.09 -21.23
C GLY A 517 -30.50 0.16 -22.41
N LEU A 518 -29.46 -0.29 -23.12
CA LEU A 518 -29.55 -1.29 -24.19
C LEU A 518 -29.83 -2.70 -23.65
N VAL A 519 -29.23 -3.08 -22.53
CA VAL A 519 -29.46 -4.38 -21.88
C VAL A 519 -30.89 -4.46 -21.32
N LYS A 520 -31.42 -3.37 -20.75
CA LYS A 520 -32.80 -3.28 -20.23
C LYS A 520 -33.87 -3.46 -21.32
N GLN A 521 -33.53 -3.25 -22.59
CA GLN A 521 -34.43 -3.49 -23.73
C GLN A 521 -34.40 -4.93 -24.25
N MET A 522 -33.48 -5.78 -23.75
CA MET A 522 -33.42 -7.18 -24.13
C MET A 522 -34.67 -7.94 -23.65
N THR A 523 -35.17 -8.85 -24.49
CA THR A 523 -36.18 -9.83 -24.09
C THR A 523 -35.61 -10.79 -23.04
N ALA A 524 -36.46 -11.43 -22.23
CA ALA A 524 -36.01 -12.38 -21.21
C ALA A 524 -35.08 -13.50 -21.75
N PRO A 525 -35.31 -14.09 -22.94
CA PRO A 525 -34.37 -15.05 -23.53
C PRO A 525 -33.01 -14.43 -23.91
N GLN A 526 -33.00 -13.21 -24.44
CA GLN A 526 -31.75 -12.50 -24.78
C GLN A 526 -30.95 -12.17 -23.52
N LEU A 527 -31.62 -11.68 -22.47
CA LEU A 527 -30.99 -11.40 -21.18
C LEU A 527 -30.44 -12.68 -20.53
N GLN A 528 -31.17 -13.79 -20.61
CA GLN A 528 -30.70 -15.08 -20.11
C GLN A 528 -29.44 -15.54 -20.87
N MET A 529 -29.40 -15.36 -22.18
CA MET A 529 -28.24 -15.71 -23.01
C MET A 529 -27.03 -14.83 -22.68
N LEU A 530 -27.23 -13.52 -22.51
CA LEU A 530 -26.18 -12.60 -22.04
C LEU A 530 -25.62 -13.07 -20.69
N ARG A 531 -26.49 -13.34 -19.71
CA ARG A 531 -26.07 -13.84 -18.38
C ARG A 531 -25.26 -15.13 -18.48
N THR A 532 -25.69 -16.09 -19.31
CA THR A 532 -24.95 -17.33 -19.53
C THR A 532 -23.56 -17.09 -20.12
N ARG A 533 -23.41 -16.14 -21.05
CA ARG A 533 -22.10 -15.78 -21.62
C ARG A 533 -21.20 -15.09 -20.61
N LEU A 534 -21.74 -14.14 -19.84
CA LEU A 534 -20.98 -13.45 -18.78
C LEU A 534 -20.52 -14.44 -17.71
N GLN A 535 -21.38 -15.37 -17.29
CA GLN A 535 -21.02 -16.45 -16.36
C GLN A 535 -19.93 -17.38 -16.90
N ALA A 536 -19.87 -17.60 -18.20
CA ALA A 536 -18.80 -18.39 -18.82
C ALA A 536 -17.47 -17.61 -18.95
N ALA A 537 -17.52 -16.28 -18.90
CA ALA A 537 -16.35 -15.42 -18.98
C ALA A 537 -15.69 -15.15 -17.62
N SER A 538 -16.48 -15.20 -16.53
CA SER A 538 -16.01 -14.98 -15.16
C SER A 538 -15.23 -16.17 -14.58
N VAL A 539 -14.47 -15.93 -13.51
CA VAL A 539 -13.79 -17.01 -12.76
C VAL A 539 -14.86 -17.83 -12.05
N ALA A 540 -14.78 -19.16 -12.19
CA ALA A 540 -15.68 -20.04 -11.45
C ALA A 540 -15.48 -19.78 -9.94
N ARG A 541 -16.56 -19.43 -9.22
CA ARG A 541 -16.57 -19.20 -7.77
C ARG A 541 -16.33 -20.50 -6.98
N VAL A 542 -15.29 -21.26 -7.32
CA VAL A 542 -15.00 -22.58 -6.75
C VAL A 542 -14.50 -22.39 -5.34
N GLY A 543 -15.40 -22.43 -4.36
CA GLY A 543 -15.14 -22.68 -2.94
C GLY A 543 -13.89 -22.02 -2.37
N ILE A 544 -13.58 -20.79 -2.80
CA ILE A 544 -12.29 -20.20 -2.44
C ILE A 544 -12.32 -19.89 -0.95
N ASN A 545 -11.34 -20.43 -0.24
CA ASN A 545 -11.24 -20.30 1.20
C ASN A 545 -11.07 -18.81 1.52
N ARG A 546 -11.96 -18.24 2.33
CA ARG A 546 -11.93 -16.84 2.79
C ARG A 546 -11.48 -16.80 4.26
N PRO A 547 -10.26 -17.27 4.59
CA PRO A 547 -9.88 -17.48 5.97
C PRO A 547 -9.81 -16.14 6.70
N ARG A 548 -10.45 -16.10 7.88
CA ARG A 548 -10.14 -15.07 8.88
C ARG A 548 -8.68 -15.22 9.29
N LEU A 549 -7.93 -14.13 9.23
CA LEU A 549 -6.54 -14.09 9.63
C LEU A 549 -6.43 -13.93 11.15
N ALA A 550 -5.49 -14.67 11.76
CA ALA A 550 -5.17 -14.49 13.16
C ALA A 550 -4.58 -13.08 13.37
N LEU A 551 -5.26 -12.27 14.18
CA LEU A 551 -4.84 -10.90 14.46
C LEU A 551 -3.47 -10.90 15.13
N ARG A 552 -2.53 -10.12 14.59
CA ARG A 552 -1.22 -9.90 15.19
C ARG A 552 -1.32 -8.77 16.22
N SER A 553 -0.53 -8.84 17.29
CA SER A 553 -0.47 -7.77 18.29
C SER A 553 -0.09 -6.44 17.63
N SER A 554 -0.83 -5.38 17.97
CA SER A 554 -0.49 -4.03 17.56
C SER A 554 0.68 -3.49 18.38
N ALA A 555 1.48 -2.61 17.79
CA ALA A 555 2.66 -2.06 18.44
C ALA A 555 2.61 -0.53 18.51
N ARG A 556 2.70 0.01 19.72
CA ARG A 556 2.95 1.44 19.94
C ARG A 556 4.43 1.72 19.72
N VAL A 557 4.74 2.69 18.86
CA VAL A 557 6.11 3.13 18.59
C VAL A 557 6.27 4.61 18.95
N ALA A 558 7.51 5.05 19.14
CA ALA A 558 7.80 6.46 19.42
C ALA A 558 7.53 7.36 18.20
N ALA A 559 7.80 6.85 17.00
CA ALA A 559 7.50 7.46 15.72
C ALA A 559 7.27 6.36 14.68
N LEU A 560 6.36 6.60 13.74
CA LEU A 560 6.14 5.75 12.58
C LEU A 560 7.32 5.88 11.59
N PRO A 561 7.54 4.86 10.74
CA PRO A 561 8.54 4.93 9.68
C PRO A 561 8.32 6.17 8.81
N GLN A 562 9.41 6.84 8.43
CA GLN A 562 9.33 7.89 7.42
C GLN A 562 9.00 7.28 6.05
N PRO A 563 8.21 7.97 5.21
CA PRO A 563 8.01 7.59 3.82
C PRO A 563 9.33 7.32 3.10
N PRO A 564 9.47 6.21 2.35
CA PRO A 564 10.63 6.02 1.50
C PRO A 564 10.67 7.12 0.43
N ARG A 565 11.88 7.54 0.04
CA ARG A 565 12.04 8.62 -0.93
C ARG A 565 12.15 8.04 -2.34
N LEU A 566 11.13 8.23 -3.14
CA LEU A 566 11.15 7.81 -4.53
C LEU A 566 11.71 8.95 -5.41
N ALA A 567 12.71 8.66 -6.24
CA ALA A 567 13.28 9.65 -7.17
C ALA A 567 12.26 10.17 -8.19
N LYS A 568 11.28 9.31 -8.53
CA LYS A 568 10.06 9.60 -9.29
C LYS A 568 8.95 8.68 -8.77
N PRO A 569 7.66 9.05 -8.92
CA PRO A 569 6.57 8.11 -8.65
C PRO A 569 6.77 6.79 -9.40
N LEU A 570 6.37 5.67 -8.81
CA LEU A 570 6.44 4.39 -9.51
C LEU A 570 5.21 4.24 -10.41
N ALA A 571 5.46 3.98 -11.69
CA ALA A 571 4.40 3.67 -12.65
C ALA A 571 3.81 2.29 -12.36
N THR A 572 2.51 2.14 -12.57
CA THR A 572 1.84 0.84 -12.57
C THR A 572 2.18 0.08 -13.84
N GLN A 573 2.13 -1.25 -13.78
CA GLN A 573 2.30 -2.09 -14.95
C GLN A 573 0.94 -2.54 -15.45
N ALA A 574 0.54 -2.06 -16.64
CA ALA A 574 -0.65 -2.55 -17.33
C ALA A 574 -0.36 -3.92 -17.98
N VAL A 575 -1.25 -4.88 -17.79
CA VAL A 575 -1.17 -6.25 -18.31
C VAL A 575 -2.54 -6.66 -18.83
N ARG A 576 -2.65 -7.04 -20.10
CA ARG A 576 -3.91 -7.49 -20.69
C ARG A 576 -4.56 -8.61 -19.87
N ASP A 577 -5.82 -8.43 -19.47
CA ASP A 577 -6.59 -9.46 -18.75
C ASP A 577 -7.47 -10.27 -19.70
N PRO A 578 -7.14 -11.56 -19.94
CA PRO A 578 -7.97 -12.42 -20.76
C PRO A 578 -9.41 -12.58 -20.23
N ARG A 579 -9.65 -12.42 -18.93
CA ARG A 579 -10.98 -12.49 -18.30
C ARG A 579 -11.83 -11.30 -18.75
N MET A 580 -11.33 -10.08 -18.58
CA MET A 580 -12.03 -8.87 -19.02
C MET A 580 -12.24 -8.83 -20.53
N VAL A 581 -11.25 -9.27 -21.33
CA VAL A 581 -11.41 -9.43 -22.78
C VAL A 581 -12.60 -10.35 -23.12
N ARG A 582 -12.73 -11.50 -22.43
CA ARG A 582 -13.88 -12.41 -22.64
C ARG A 582 -15.20 -11.79 -22.17
N LYS A 583 -15.22 -11.07 -21.04
CA LYS A 583 -16.42 -10.38 -20.51
C LYS A 583 -16.92 -9.35 -21.52
N HIS A 584 -16.02 -8.53 -22.07
CA HIS A 584 -16.33 -7.52 -23.08
C HIS A 584 -16.80 -8.13 -24.39
N GLU A 585 -16.15 -9.20 -24.86
CA GLU A 585 -16.55 -9.90 -26.07
C GLU A 585 -17.93 -10.57 -25.94
N ALA A 586 -18.23 -11.14 -24.77
CA ALA A 586 -19.53 -11.72 -24.44
C ALA A 586 -20.65 -10.67 -24.51
N LEU A 587 -20.42 -9.48 -23.93
CA LEU A 587 -21.35 -8.37 -23.97
C LEU A 587 -21.53 -7.83 -25.40
N ARG A 588 -20.42 -7.54 -26.09
CA ARG A 588 -20.41 -7.07 -27.48
C ARG A 588 -21.21 -8.00 -28.39
N THR A 589 -20.92 -9.30 -28.33
CA THR A 589 -21.63 -10.33 -29.12
C THR A 589 -23.14 -10.32 -28.82
N SER A 590 -23.52 -10.23 -27.55
CA SER A 590 -24.93 -10.23 -27.14
C SER A 590 -25.68 -8.98 -27.60
N LEU A 591 -25.03 -7.80 -27.57
CA LEU A 591 -25.57 -6.56 -28.12
C LEU A 591 -25.71 -6.67 -29.64
N CYS A 592 -24.68 -7.14 -30.35
CA CYS A 592 -24.72 -7.28 -31.80
C CYS A 592 -25.83 -8.24 -32.26
N GLU A 593 -26.03 -9.38 -31.58
CA GLU A 593 -27.11 -10.30 -31.90
C GLU A 593 -28.50 -9.68 -31.61
N THR A 594 -28.65 -9.02 -30.47
CA THR A 594 -29.90 -8.37 -30.06
C THR A 594 -30.33 -7.30 -31.05
N TYR A 595 -29.38 -6.46 -31.47
CA TYR A 595 -29.60 -5.30 -32.32
C TYR A 595 -29.28 -5.57 -33.80
N LYS A 596 -29.16 -6.83 -34.22
CA LYS A 596 -28.92 -7.23 -35.62
C LYS A 596 -27.74 -6.49 -36.26
N ASN A 597 -26.62 -6.43 -35.54
CA ASN A 597 -25.39 -5.71 -35.87
C ASN A 597 -25.52 -4.17 -35.98
N ALA A 598 -26.63 -3.59 -35.52
CA ALA A 598 -26.86 -2.15 -35.50
C ALA A 598 -27.10 -1.66 -34.06
N VAL A 599 -26.07 -1.76 -33.22
CA VAL A 599 -26.14 -1.36 -31.80
C VAL A 599 -26.31 0.16 -31.71
N PRO A 600 -27.42 0.66 -31.13
CA PRO A 600 -27.66 2.10 -31.02
C PRO A 600 -26.54 2.78 -30.23
N GLY A 601 -26.02 3.91 -30.75
CA GLY A 601 -24.90 4.65 -30.14
C GLY A 601 -23.51 4.08 -30.41
N TYR A 602 -23.41 2.84 -30.91
CA TYR A 602 -22.14 2.14 -31.13
C TYR A 602 -22.05 1.52 -32.54
N PRO A 603 -22.00 2.33 -33.61
CA PRO A 603 -22.07 1.86 -35.00
C PRO A 603 -20.89 0.94 -35.40
N SER A 604 -19.76 1.03 -34.71
CA SER A 604 -18.57 0.21 -34.95
C SER A 604 -18.51 -1.08 -34.11
N ALA A 605 -19.36 -1.24 -33.09
CA ALA A 605 -19.25 -2.34 -32.12
C ALA A 605 -19.35 -3.74 -32.75
N CYS A 606 -20.03 -3.86 -33.90
CA CYS A 606 -20.25 -5.14 -34.59
C CYS A 606 -19.38 -5.32 -35.84
N THR A 607 -18.53 -4.34 -36.14
CA THR A 607 -17.49 -4.52 -37.17
C THR A 607 -16.40 -5.43 -36.59
N ALA A 608 -15.82 -6.30 -37.41
CA ALA A 608 -14.70 -7.13 -36.96
C ALA A 608 -13.58 -6.19 -36.48
N ALA A 609 -13.13 -6.35 -35.23
CA ALA A 609 -12.10 -5.50 -34.67
C ALA A 609 -10.85 -5.49 -35.58
N PRO A 610 -10.19 -4.34 -35.80
CA PRO A 610 -8.83 -4.36 -36.32
C PRO A 610 -7.97 -5.15 -35.34
N ALA A 611 -7.16 -6.08 -35.85
CA ALA A 611 -6.12 -6.71 -35.05
C ALA A 611 -5.14 -5.62 -34.59
N HIS A 612 -5.08 -5.37 -33.29
CA HIS A 612 -4.06 -4.55 -32.65
C HIS A 612 -3.24 -5.43 -31.70
#